data_AF-A0A7C2WC36-F1
#
_entry.id   AF-A0A7C2WC36-F1
#
_cell.length_a   1.000
_cell.length_b   1.000
_cell.length_c   1.000
_cell.angle_alpha   90.00
_cell.angle_beta   90.00
_cell.angle_gamma   90.00
#
_symmetry.space_group_name_H-M   'P 1'
#
loop_
_entity.id
_entity.type
_entity.pdbx_description
1 polymer ?
#
loop_
_entity_poly.entity_id
_entity_poly.type
_entity_poly.pdbx_seq_one_letter_code
_entity_poly.pdbx_strand_id
1 'polypeptide(L)'
;ETWRPINRGLVSPYELPDPDAEVGHCVHRIAMHPSRPDVLFMQKHWDVMRSDDAGESWYEVSGNLPSDFGFPIAVHAHEPETVYVVPIKSDQEHFPPEGKLRVYRSRTGGHQWEPLTNGLPQRDCYVNVLREAMAVDALDPCGIYFGTTGGQVYMSADAGDTWQPIVRDLPAVLSVEVQTLP
;
A
#
# COMPACT_ATOMS: atom_id res chain seq x y z
N GLU A 1 16.81 -10.83 24.72
CA GLU A 1 16.49 -10.17 23.44
C GLU A 1 16.16 -8.71 23.72
N THR A 2 16.60 -7.78 22.89
CA THR A 2 16.43 -6.32 23.08
C THR A 2 15.90 -5.70 21.80
N TRP A 3 15.15 -4.60 21.92
CA TRP A 3 14.59 -3.84 20.80
C TRP A 3 15.26 -2.47 20.68
N ARG A 4 15.35 -1.93 19.46
CA ARG A 4 15.74 -0.54 19.20
C ARG A 4 14.81 0.09 18.14
N PRO A 5 14.51 1.39 18.23
CA PRO A 5 13.81 2.10 17.17
C PRO A 5 14.63 2.17 15.88
N ILE A 6 13.95 2.10 14.73
CA ILE A 6 14.53 2.21 13.37
C ILE A 6 13.68 3.17 12.53
N ASN A 7 13.54 4.40 13.03
CA ASN A 7 12.63 5.43 12.50
C ASN A 7 13.36 6.68 11.98
N ARG A 8 14.69 6.63 11.82
CA ARG A 8 15.46 7.80 11.39
C ARG A 8 14.97 8.26 10.01
N GLY A 9 14.66 9.55 9.89
CA GLY A 9 14.15 10.16 8.65
C GLY A 9 12.63 10.18 8.55
N LEU A 10 11.90 9.52 9.47
CA LEU A 10 10.46 9.73 9.59
C LEU A 10 10.19 11.10 10.23
N VAL A 11 9.15 11.79 9.73
CA VAL A 11 8.69 13.07 10.27
C VAL A 11 7.16 13.03 10.39
N SER A 12 6.63 13.43 11.55
CA SER A 12 5.20 13.43 11.88
C SER A 12 4.79 14.79 12.46
N PRO A 13 4.69 15.84 11.64
CA PRO A 13 4.56 17.22 12.12
C PRO A 13 3.17 17.55 12.70
N TYR A 14 2.16 16.74 12.39
CA TYR A 14 0.78 16.97 12.84
C TYR A 14 0.33 15.99 13.93
N GLU A 15 0.98 14.82 14.03
CA GLU A 15 0.63 13.79 15.01
C GLU A 15 1.44 13.88 16.30
N LEU A 16 2.68 14.40 16.23
CA LEU A 16 3.61 14.40 17.35
C LEU A 16 3.98 15.83 17.78
N PRO A 17 4.10 16.11 19.09
CA PRO A 17 4.66 17.37 19.58
C PRO A 17 6.12 17.59 19.13
N ASP A 18 6.88 16.50 19.02
CA ASP A 18 8.25 16.45 18.50
C ASP A 18 8.23 15.65 17.18
N PRO A 19 8.23 16.33 16.01
CA PRO A 19 7.97 15.69 14.72
C PRO A 19 8.95 14.59 14.32
N ASP A 20 10.20 14.66 14.78
CA ASP A 20 11.29 13.72 14.47
C ASP A 20 11.69 12.85 15.68
N ALA A 21 10.80 12.71 16.66
CA ALA A 21 10.99 11.83 17.81
C ALA A 21 11.32 10.38 17.39
N GLU A 22 12.22 9.71 18.12
CA GLU A 22 12.65 8.35 17.78
C GLU A 22 11.50 7.32 17.75
N VAL A 23 10.40 7.59 18.45
CA VAL A 23 9.22 6.74 18.57
C VAL A 23 7.93 7.57 18.59
N GLY A 24 6.81 6.95 18.20
CA GLY A 24 5.49 7.57 18.21
C GLY A 24 4.85 7.71 16.84
N HIS A 25 5.62 7.56 15.76
CA HIS A 25 5.10 7.60 14.39
C HIS A 25 4.03 6.53 14.16
N CYS A 26 2.98 6.91 13.42
CA CYS A 26 1.90 6.00 13.07
C CYS A 26 2.24 5.28 11.76
N VAL A 27 2.79 4.07 11.89
CA VAL A 27 3.08 3.17 10.77
C VAL A 27 1.81 2.39 10.42
N HIS A 28 1.42 2.34 9.15
CA HIS A 28 0.26 1.56 8.70
C HIS A 28 0.65 0.16 8.24
N ARG A 29 1.67 0.04 7.39
CA ARG A 29 2.13 -1.24 6.84
C ARG A 29 3.57 -1.09 6.36
N ILE A 30 4.38 -2.14 6.54
CA ILE A 30 5.72 -2.27 5.95
C ILE A 30 5.71 -3.48 5.02
N ALA A 31 6.34 -3.36 3.86
CA ALA A 31 6.52 -4.45 2.91
C ALA A 31 8.00 -4.59 2.53
N MET A 32 8.41 -5.83 2.31
CA MET A 32 9.79 -6.22 2.00
C MET A 32 9.76 -7.23 0.87
N HIS A 33 10.64 -7.05 -0.13
CA HIS A 33 10.80 -8.04 -1.18
C HIS A 33 11.72 -9.18 -0.72
N PRO A 34 11.37 -10.46 -0.91
CA PRO A 34 12.19 -11.58 -0.44
C PRO A 34 13.57 -11.66 -1.09
N SER A 35 13.73 -11.19 -2.34
CA SER A 35 15.04 -11.17 -3.02
C SER A 35 15.92 -9.94 -2.67
N ARG A 36 15.35 -8.93 -2.00
CA ARG A 36 16.03 -7.67 -1.64
C ARG A 36 15.62 -7.25 -0.21
N PRO A 37 15.99 -8.04 0.82
CA PRO A 37 15.49 -7.84 2.18
C PRO A 37 15.96 -6.54 2.86
N ASP A 38 17.04 -5.92 2.36
CA ASP A 38 17.50 -4.63 2.86
C ASP A 38 16.66 -3.45 2.33
N VAL A 39 15.82 -3.67 1.31
CA VAL A 39 14.92 -2.66 0.76
C VAL A 39 13.54 -2.85 1.36
N LEU A 40 13.08 -1.83 2.08
CA LEU A 40 11.78 -1.80 2.74
C LEU A 40 10.95 -0.64 2.21
N PHE A 41 9.64 -0.87 2.09
CA PHE A 41 8.66 0.15 1.76
C PHE A 41 7.65 0.26 2.90
N MET A 42 7.19 1.47 3.17
CA MET A 42 6.26 1.73 4.26
C MET A 42 5.14 2.64 3.78
N GLN A 43 3.90 2.26 4.02
CA GLN A 43 2.81 3.22 4.12
C GLN A 43 2.79 3.70 5.57
N LYS A 44 3.12 4.96 5.79
CA LYS A 44 2.94 5.65 7.08
C LYS A 44 1.58 6.35 7.06
N HIS A 45 1.16 6.91 8.20
CA HIS A 45 -0.08 7.68 8.30
C HIS A 45 -0.19 8.72 7.20
N TRP A 46 0.79 9.60 7.13
CA TRP A 46 1.13 10.37 5.93
C TRP A 46 2.41 9.80 5.36
N ASP A 47 2.57 9.90 4.05
CA ASP A 47 3.75 9.51 3.28
C ASP A 47 3.84 8.01 2.93
N VAL A 48 4.34 7.77 1.72
CA VAL A 48 4.95 6.50 1.35
C VAL A 48 6.45 6.64 1.51
N MET A 49 7.06 5.79 2.33
CA MET A 49 8.48 5.84 2.67
C MET A 49 9.23 4.64 2.10
N ARG A 50 10.53 4.82 1.85
CA ARG A 50 11.47 3.77 1.47
C ARG A 50 12.69 3.79 2.38
N SER A 51 13.25 2.62 2.61
CA SER A 51 14.59 2.41 3.16
C SER A 51 15.36 1.47 2.23
N ASP A 52 16.65 1.73 2.05
CA ASP A 52 17.59 0.86 1.32
C ASP A 52 18.63 0.21 2.25
N ASP A 53 18.46 0.35 3.57
CA ASP A 53 19.40 -0.05 4.61
C ASP A 53 18.70 -0.79 5.76
N ALA A 54 17.72 -1.64 5.43
CA ALA A 54 16.98 -2.48 6.38
C ALA A 54 16.27 -1.68 7.50
N GLY A 55 15.88 -0.44 7.21
CA GLY A 55 15.16 0.46 8.10
C GLY A 55 16.06 1.38 8.94
N GLU A 56 17.39 1.33 8.80
CA GLU A 56 18.27 2.26 9.53
C GLU A 56 18.01 3.73 9.19
N SER A 57 17.58 4.01 7.95
CA SER A 57 17.09 5.32 7.51
C SER A 57 15.97 5.22 6.49
N TRP A 58 15.05 6.20 6.55
CA TRP A 58 13.88 6.30 5.69
C TRP A 58 13.87 7.63 4.94
N TYR A 59 13.34 7.61 3.72
CA TYR A 59 13.08 8.80 2.92
C TYR A 59 11.76 8.68 2.17
N GLU A 60 11.13 9.83 1.91
CA GLU A 60 9.81 9.91 1.27
C GLU A 60 9.88 9.58 -0.22
N VAL A 61 8.93 8.78 -0.69
CA VAL A 61 8.74 8.38 -2.10
C VAL A 61 7.30 8.57 -2.60
N SER A 62 6.49 9.40 -1.94
CA SER A 62 5.10 9.69 -2.31
C SER A 62 4.97 10.27 -3.73
N GLY A 63 5.85 11.21 -4.09
CA GLY A 63 5.97 11.69 -5.47
C GLY A 63 4.69 12.29 -6.06
N ASN A 64 4.20 11.70 -7.16
CA ASN A 64 3.02 12.19 -7.89
C ASN A 64 1.68 11.54 -7.47
N LEU A 65 1.60 10.90 -6.30
CA LEU A 65 0.33 10.37 -5.80
C LEU A 65 -0.70 11.50 -5.59
N PRO A 66 -2.00 11.24 -5.80
CA PRO A 66 -3.05 12.24 -5.55
C PRO A 66 -3.29 12.51 -4.06
N SER A 67 -2.79 11.61 -3.21
CA SER A 67 -2.80 11.65 -1.76
C SER A 67 -1.68 10.74 -1.28
N ASP A 68 -0.98 11.15 -0.24
CA ASP A 68 0.06 10.39 0.46
C ASP A 68 -0.52 9.56 1.63
N PHE A 69 -1.83 9.70 1.90
CA PHE A 69 -2.55 8.93 2.90
C PHE A 69 -3.15 7.65 2.31
N GLY A 70 -2.89 6.52 2.96
CA GLY A 70 -3.41 5.21 2.57
C GLY A 70 -3.14 4.18 3.68
N PHE A 71 -3.49 2.92 3.46
CA PHE A 71 -3.22 1.85 4.43
C PHE A 71 -2.35 0.71 3.89
N PRO A 72 -2.72 0.06 2.78
CA PRO A 72 -1.93 -1.06 2.28
C PRO A 72 -0.70 -0.57 1.51
N ILE A 73 0.38 -1.33 1.62
CA ILE A 73 1.49 -1.32 0.68
C ILE A 73 1.92 -2.78 0.42
N ALA A 74 2.21 -3.10 -0.84
CA ALA A 74 2.67 -4.42 -1.25
C ALA A 74 3.77 -4.31 -2.30
N VAL A 75 4.63 -5.33 -2.40
CA VAL A 75 5.68 -5.43 -3.42
C VAL A 75 5.33 -6.57 -4.38
N HIS A 76 5.58 -6.37 -5.67
CA HIS A 76 5.46 -7.40 -6.69
C HIS A 76 6.36 -8.60 -6.35
N ALA A 77 5.93 -9.83 -6.64
CA ALA A 77 6.66 -11.04 -6.21
C ALA A 77 8.00 -11.27 -6.95
N HIS A 78 8.15 -10.72 -8.16
CA HIS A 78 9.31 -10.94 -9.03
C HIS A 78 10.09 -9.66 -9.36
N GLU A 79 9.59 -8.50 -8.97
CA GLU A 79 10.12 -7.19 -9.36
C GLU A 79 10.30 -6.34 -8.08
N PRO A 80 11.50 -6.33 -7.48
CA PRO A 80 11.71 -5.74 -6.14
C PRO A 80 11.48 -4.23 -6.06
N GLU A 81 11.48 -3.54 -7.20
CA GLU A 81 11.21 -2.10 -7.31
C GLU A 81 9.76 -1.80 -7.68
N THR A 82 8.94 -2.84 -7.88
CA THR A 82 7.53 -2.69 -8.23
C THR A 82 6.66 -2.76 -6.98
N VAL A 83 6.02 -1.64 -6.64
CA VAL A 83 5.24 -1.46 -5.41
C VAL A 83 3.84 -0.95 -5.70
N TYR A 84 2.91 -1.33 -4.84
CA TYR A 84 1.49 -1.02 -4.96
C TYR A 84 0.97 -0.32 -3.71
N VAL A 85 0.17 0.72 -3.88
CA VAL A 85 -0.55 1.42 -2.80
C VAL A 85 -1.99 1.70 -3.21
N VAL A 86 -2.86 1.95 -2.23
CA VAL A 86 -4.24 2.40 -2.46
C VAL A 86 -4.48 3.68 -1.66
N PRO A 87 -4.24 4.87 -2.27
CA PRO A 87 -4.46 6.14 -1.60
C PRO A 87 -5.95 6.40 -1.35
N ILE A 88 -6.26 6.99 -0.20
CA ILE A 88 -7.56 7.55 0.13
C ILE A 88 -7.42 9.04 0.46
N LYS A 89 -8.53 9.76 0.57
CA LYS A 89 -8.54 11.22 0.59
C LYS A 89 -7.82 11.82 1.80
N SER A 90 -8.08 11.32 3.00
CA SER A 90 -7.41 11.75 4.24
C SER A 90 -7.77 10.83 5.41
N ASP A 91 -7.19 11.11 6.57
CA ASP A 91 -7.53 10.56 7.89
C ASP A 91 -8.97 10.88 8.35
N GLN A 92 -9.58 11.95 7.82
CA GLN A 92 -10.98 12.31 8.10
C GLN A 92 -11.95 11.75 7.06
N GLU A 93 -11.49 11.51 5.84
CA GLU A 93 -12.28 11.08 4.69
C GLU A 93 -11.73 9.77 4.13
N HIS A 94 -12.17 8.65 4.72
CA HIS A 94 -11.69 7.31 4.40
C HIS A 94 -12.29 6.73 3.09
N PHE A 95 -12.10 7.43 1.98
CA PHE A 95 -12.49 6.96 0.64
C PHE A 95 -11.55 7.46 -0.46
N PRO A 96 -11.47 6.80 -1.64
CA PRO A 96 -10.59 7.19 -2.72
C PRO A 96 -10.77 8.65 -3.16
N PRO A 97 -9.68 9.36 -3.51
CA PRO A 97 -9.77 10.69 -4.08
C PRO A 97 -10.74 10.72 -5.27
N GLU A 98 -11.57 11.77 -5.32
CA GLU A 98 -12.61 11.97 -6.35
C GLU A 98 -13.71 10.87 -6.39
N GLY A 99 -13.78 9.97 -5.40
CA GLY A 99 -14.69 8.82 -5.43
C GLY A 99 -14.33 7.81 -6.52
N LYS A 100 -13.05 7.72 -6.90
CA LYS A 100 -12.52 6.86 -7.96
C LYS A 100 -11.52 5.87 -7.38
N LEU A 101 -11.88 4.59 -7.35
CA LEU A 101 -11.01 3.54 -6.82
C LEU A 101 -9.86 3.27 -7.81
N ARG A 102 -8.63 3.36 -7.32
CA ARG A 102 -7.42 3.16 -8.10
C ARG A 102 -6.38 2.46 -7.23
N VAL A 103 -5.72 1.46 -7.78
CA VAL A 103 -4.44 0.99 -7.23
C VAL A 103 -3.37 1.79 -7.94
N TYR A 104 -2.38 2.30 -7.21
CA TYR A 104 -1.23 2.97 -7.83
C TYR A 104 -0.04 2.02 -7.80
N ARG A 105 0.64 1.92 -8.95
CA ARG A 105 1.86 1.14 -9.10
C ARG A 105 3.04 2.07 -9.37
N SER A 106 4.16 1.83 -8.72
CA SER A 106 5.46 2.35 -9.14
C SER A 106 6.32 1.17 -9.55
N ARG A 107 7.13 1.32 -10.60
CA ARG A 107 8.18 0.35 -11.00
C ARG A 107 9.60 0.84 -10.70
N THR A 108 9.70 1.98 -10.02
CA THR A 108 10.97 2.66 -9.68
C THR A 108 11.17 2.73 -8.17
N GLY A 109 10.42 1.92 -7.41
CA GLY A 109 10.38 1.93 -5.94
C GLY A 109 9.83 3.24 -5.37
N GLY A 110 8.84 3.82 -6.04
CA GLY A 110 8.18 5.06 -5.66
C GLY A 110 8.55 6.26 -6.55
N HIS A 111 8.21 7.46 -6.08
CA HIS A 111 8.30 8.77 -6.76
C HIS A 111 7.46 8.94 -8.03
N GLN A 112 7.40 7.93 -8.89
CA GLN A 112 6.60 7.88 -10.11
C GLN A 112 5.59 6.75 -10.00
N TRP A 113 4.32 7.13 -9.97
CA TRP A 113 3.19 6.24 -9.77
C TRP A 113 2.22 6.38 -10.95
N GLU A 114 1.78 5.23 -11.45
CA GLU A 114 0.73 5.15 -12.46
C GLU A 114 -0.58 4.64 -11.84
N PRO A 115 -1.73 5.26 -12.17
CA PRO A 115 -3.02 4.79 -11.71
C PRO A 115 -3.48 3.56 -12.52
N LEU A 116 -3.73 2.46 -11.83
CA LEU A 116 -4.31 1.24 -12.38
C LEU A 116 -5.82 1.24 -12.13
N THR A 117 -6.59 1.33 -13.21
CA THR A 117 -8.03 1.68 -13.13
C THR A 117 -8.95 0.76 -13.90
N ASN A 118 -8.42 -0.04 -14.83
CA ASN A 118 -9.25 -0.83 -15.74
C ASN A 118 -10.03 -1.91 -14.98
N GLY A 119 -11.36 -1.82 -15.00
CA GLY A 119 -12.24 -2.72 -14.24
C GLY A 119 -12.58 -2.27 -12.81
N LEU A 120 -12.03 -1.14 -12.34
CA LEU A 120 -12.35 -0.55 -11.03
C LEU A 120 -13.40 0.57 -11.13
N PRO A 121 -14.24 0.79 -10.11
CA PRO A 121 -15.20 1.90 -10.10
C PRO A 121 -14.54 3.29 -10.20
N GLN A 122 -14.85 4.02 -11.26
CA GLN A 122 -14.29 5.36 -11.54
C GLN A 122 -15.26 6.53 -11.23
N ARG A 123 -16.24 6.30 -10.35
CA ARG A 123 -17.13 7.31 -9.79
C ARG A 123 -17.91 6.73 -8.62
N ASP A 124 -18.39 7.61 -7.75
CA ASP A 124 -19.33 7.27 -6.67
C ASP A 124 -18.84 6.12 -5.76
N CYS A 125 -17.51 5.95 -5.62
CA CYS A 125 -16.90 4.88 -4.85
C CYS A 125 -16.38 5.39 -3.51
N TYR A 126 -17.12 5.08 -2.44
CA TYR A 126 -16.85 5.55 -1.07
C TYR A 126 -16.50 4.38 -0.14
N VAL A 127 -15.51 3.59 -0.52
CA VAL A 127 -14.99 2.45 0.25
C VAL A 127 -13.57 2.72 0.72
N ASN A 128 -13.05 1.93 1.64
CA ASN A 128 -11.64 1.96 2.04
C ASN A 128 -10.98 0.59 1.76
N VAL A 129 -9.66 0.55 1.69
CA VAL A 129 -8.85 -0.69 1.66
C VAL A 129 -7.95 -0.65 2.89
N LEU A 130 -8.08 -1.62 3.79
CA LEU A 130 -7.38 -1.63 5.08
C LEU A 130 -5.96 -2.22 4.95
N ARG A 131 -5.17 -2.05 6.02
CA ARG A 131 -3.73 -2.38 6.09
C ARG A 131 -3.38 -3.77 5.54
N GLU A 132 -4.13 -4.78 5.97
CA GLU A 132 -3.92 -6.19 5.63
C GLU A 132 -4.86 -6.66 4.51
N ALA A 133 -5.62 -5.76 3.90
CA ALA A 133 -6.63 -6.09 2.88
C ALA A 133 -6.06 -6.07 1.45
N MET A 134 -4.74 -6.22 1.28
CA MET A 134 -4.08 -6.35 -0.01
C MET A 134 -3.02 -7.45 0.06
N ALA A 135 -2.97 -8.30 -0.96
CA ALA A 135 -2.00 -9.37 -1.08
C ALA A 135 -1.56 -9.58 -2.54
N VAL A 136 -0.39 -10.19 -2.70
CA VAL A 136 0.27 -10.48 -3.98
C VAL A 136 0.65 -11.95 -3.98
N ASP A 137 0.32 -12.67 -5.06
CA ASP A 137 0.76 -14.06 -5.23
C ASP A 137 2.12 -14.15 -5.96
N ALA A 138 2.65 -15.37 -6.07
CA ALA A 138 3.92 -15.62 -6.76
C ALA A 138 3.78 -16.26 -8.16
N LEU A 139 2.59 -16.19 -8.77
CA LEU A 139 2.37 -16.65 -10.15
C LEU A 139 3.11 -15.76 -11.15
N ASP A 140 3.17 -16.18 -12.41
CA ASP A 140 3.77 -15.40 -13.51
C ASP A 140 2.79 -15.32 -14.70
N PRO A 141 2.17 -14.15 -14.96
CA PRO A 141 2.26 -12.89 -14.20
C PRO A 141 1.70 -13.02 -12.76
N CYS A 142 2.18 -12.18 -11.83
CA CYS A 142 1.68 -12.24 -10.46
C CYS A 142 0.27 -11.66 -10.33
N GLY A 143 -0.54 -12.28 -9.48
CA GLY A 143 -1.85 -11.78 -9.11
C GLY A 143 -1.78 -10.74 -7.99
N ILE A 144 -2.60 -9.69 -8.10
CA ILE A 144 -2.81 -8.68 -7.06
C ILE A 144 -4.26 -8.74 -6.60
N TYR A 145 -4.47 -8.75 -5.29
CA TYR A 145 -5.78 -8.92 -4.68
C TYR A 145 -5.98 -7.84 -3.64
N PHE A 146 -7.18 -7.26 -3.58
CA PHE A 146 -7.52 -6.39 -2.47
C PHE A 146 -9.00 -6.44 -2.10
N GLY A 147 -9.28 -6.27 -0.81
CA GLY A 147 -10.60 -6.24 -0.21
C GLY A 147 -11.01 -4.83 0.16
N THR A 148 -12.29 -4.50 -0.03
CA THR A 148 -12.84 -3.20 0.35
C THR A 148 -13.66 -3.31 1.63
N THR A 149 -13.78 -2.21 2.36
CA THR A 149 -14.74 -2.08 3.47
C THR A 149 -16.21 -2.16 3.02
N GLY A 150 -16.47 -2.04 1.72
CA GLY A 150 -17.77 -2.26 1.08
C GLY A 150 -18.09 -3.72 0.78
N GLY A 151 -17.22 -4.67 1.13
CA GLY A 151 -17.48 -6.11 0.99
C GLY A 151 -17.15 -6.71 -0.38
N GLN A 152 -16.39 -6.00 -1.22
CA GLN A 152 -15.88 -6.54 -2.48
C GLN A 152 -14.45 -7.03 -2.33
N VAL A 153 -14.10 -8.09 -3.06
CA VAL A 153 -12.71 -8.49 -3.29
C VAL A 153 -12.44 -8.40 -4.78
N TYR A 154 -11.45 -7.58 -5.15
CA TYR A 154 -10.96 -7.44 -6.51
C TYR A 154 -9.69 -8.24 -6.70
N MET A 155 -9.51 -8.75 -7.90
CA MET A 155 -8.31 -9.45 -8.34
C MET A 155 -7.88 -8.92 -9.71
N SER A 156 -6.57 -8.82 -9.88
CA SER A 156 -5.88 -8.72 -11.16
C SER A 156 -4.97 -9.94 -11.30
N ALA A 157 -4.93 -10.56 -12.48
CA ALA A 157 -4.05 -11.69 -12.81
C ALA A 157 -2.90 -11.26 -13.75
N ASP A 158 -2.68 -9.96 -13.89
CA ASP A 158 -1.76 -9.33 -14.84
C ASP A 158 -1.04 -8.14 -14.19
N ALA A 159 -0.54 -8.35 -12.96
CA ALA A 159 0.24 -7.37 -12.20
C ALA A 159 -0.44 -5.99 -12.01
N GLY A 160 -1.78 -5.98 -12.02
CA GLY A 160 -2.64 -4.82 -11.81
C GLY A 160 -3.15 -4.15 -13.09
N ASP A 161 -2.82 -4.64 -14.28
CA ASP A 161 -3.22 -3.99 -15.54
C ASP A 161 -4.74 -4.07 -15.79
N THR A 162 -5.40 -5.17 -15.40
CA THR A 162 -6.86 -5.33 -15.43
C THR A 162 -7.40 -5.92 -14.14
N TRP A 163 -8.58 -5.44 -13.72
CA TRP A 163 -9.21 -5.83 -12.45
C TRP A 163 -10.59 -6.41 -12.69
N GLN A 164 -10.95 -7.39 -11.85
CA GLN A 164 -12.31 -7.91 -11.77
C GLN A 164 -12.71 -8.20 -10.32
N PRO A 165 -13.97 -7.95 -9.94
CA PRO A 165 -14.48 -8.38 -8.65
C PRO A 165 -14.71 -9.89 -8.66
N ILE A 166 -14.03 -10.62 -7.78
CA ILE A 166 -14.18 -12.07 -7.62
C ILE A 166 -15.13 -12.45 -6.48
N VAL A 167 -15.36 -11.53 -5.54
CA VAL A 167 -16.33 -11.68 -4.46
C VAL A 167 -17.06 -10.34 -4.24
N ARG A 168 -18.34 -10.41 -3.85
CA ARG A 168 -19.19 -9.27 -3.54
C ARG A 168 -20.06 -9.58 -2.31
N ASP A 169 -20.66 -8.53 -1.75
CA ASP A 169 -21.69 -8.61 -0.71
C ASP A 169 -21.24 -9.29 0.60
N LEU A 170 -19.95 -9.19 0.90
CA LEU A 170 -19.42 -9.53 2.23
C LEU A 170 -19.66 -8.41 3.23
N PRO A 171 -19.53 -8.68 4.54
CA PRO A 171 -19.15 -7.66 5.50
C PRO A 171 -17.84 -6.97 5.09
N ALA A 172 -17.48 -5.88 5.79
CA ALA A 172 -16.22 -5.18 5.55
C ALA A 172 -15.02 -6.14 5.57
N VAL A 173 -14.22 -6.14 4.48
CA VAL A 173 -13.05 -7.00 4.37
C VAL A 173 -11.89 -6.38 5.14
N LEU A 174 -11.44 -7.06 6.18
CA LEU A 174 -10.37 -6.58 7.06
C LEU A 174 -8.98 -7.03 6.61
N SER A 175 -8.91 -8.21 5.99
CA SER A 175 -7.67 -8.82 5.52
C SER A 175 -7.94 -9.69 4.30
N VAL A 176 -6.96 -9.75 3.40
CA VAL A 176 -6.91 -10.64 2.25
C VAL A 176 -5.54 -11.29 2.26
N GLU A 177 -5.50 -12.60 2.17
CA GLU A 177 -4.26 -13.39 2.07
C GLU A 177 -4.39 -14.35 0.90
N VAL A 178 -3.26 -14.65 0.25
CA VAL A 178 -3.22 -15.53 -0.91
C VAL A 178 -2.16 -16.61 -0.75
N GLN A 179 -2.44 -17.77 -1.33
CA GLN A 179 -1.53 -18.90 -1.34
C GLN A 179 -1.56 -19.54 -2.72
N THR A 180 -0.37 -19.69 -3.31
CA THR A 180 -0.19 -20.53 -4.51
C THR A 180 -0.11 -21.99 -4.08
N LEU A 181 -0.92 -22.84 -4.71
CA LEU A 181 -0.91 -24.29 -4.47
C LEU A 181 -0.03 -24.99 -5.52
N PRO A 182 0.62 -26.13 -5.17
CA PRO A 182 1.42 -26.93 -6.10
C PRO A 182 0.61 -27.53 -7.26
#